data_AF-A0A941ZY08-F1
#
_entry.id   AF-A0A941ZY08-F1
#
_cell.length_a   1.000
_cell.length_b   1.000
_cell.length_c   1.000
_cell.angle_alpha   90.00
_cell.angle_beta   90.00
_cell.angle_gamma   90.00
#
_symmetry.space_group_name_H-M   'P 1'
#
loop_
_entity.id
_entity.type
_entity.pdbx_description
1 polymer ?
#
loop_
_entity_poly.entity_id
_entity_poly.type
_entity_poly.pdbx_seq_one_letter_code
_entity_poly.pdbx_strand_id
1 'polypeptide(L)'
;MKFIKDITTHTPFARMVFILVILWFASLSVGFRTANASTPEITKAEAAQILSHMGYENVKVGALIKGVGGVGAGAFSSENMASIVAVGTRNRMSKEISVTIFYDADHGWFYYESVRDELTRQYEVRIWTKDGYKKIEHPEPEPKKKQEEKQSEDDSKE
;
A
#
# COMPACT_ATOMS: atom_id res chain seq x y z
N MET A 1 74.28 32.21 3.73
CA MET A 1 73.26 32.43 2.67
C MET A 1 72.78 31.07 2.17
N LYS A 2 71.59 30.63 2.58
CA LYS A 2 70.99 29.35 2.21
C LYS A 2 69.88 29.59 1.19
N PHE A 3 69.88 28.77 0.15
CA PHE A 3 68.92 28.67 -0.93
C PHE A 3 67.46 28.78 -0.44
N ILE A 4 66.76 29.82 -0.89
CA ILE A 4 65.31 29.77 -1.08
C ILE A 4 65.12 30.04 -2.56
N LYS A 5 64.99 28.96 -3.33
CA LYS A 5 64.61 29.04 -4.73
C LYS A 5 63.47 28.06 -4.97
N ASP A 6 62.35 28.64 -5.36
CA ASP A 6 61.22 28.04 -6.08
C ASP A 6 60.44 26.92 -5.39
N ILE A 7 59.37 27.33 -4.69
CA ILE A 7 58.14 26.53 -4.59
C ILE A 7 57.04 27.32 -5.29
N THR A 8 57.09 27.39 -6.63
CA THR A 8 56.00 27.99 -7.40
C THR A 8 55.88 27.40 -8.80
N THR A 9 55.59 26.10 -8.86
CA THR A 9 55.06 25.47 -10.07
C THR A 9 54.06 24.39 -9.70
N HIS A 10 53.03 24.77 -8.94
CA HIS A 10 51.81 23.96 -8.88
C HIS A 10 50.94 24.29 -10.10
N THR A 11 51.00 23.35 -11.02
CA THR A 11 50.38 23.27 -12.33
C THR A 11 48.88 23.65 -12.36
N PRO A 12 48.42 24.37 -13.39
CA PRO A 12 46.99 24.64 -13.61
C PRO A 12 46.17 23.36 -13.76
N PHE A 13 46.84 22.26 -14.14
CA PHE A 13 46.26 20.93 -14.28
C PHE A 13 45.74 20.37 -12.94
N ALA A 14 46.48 20.53 -11.83
CA ALA A 14 46.05 20.04 -10.52
C ALA A 14 44.82 20.81 -9.99
N ARG A 15 44.74 22.11 -10.25
CA ARG A 15 43.57 22.95 -9.93
C ARG A 15 42.35 22.57 -10.78
N MET A 16 42.55 22.29 -12.06
CA MET A 16 41.47 21.91 -12.97
C MET A 16 40.89 20.51 -12.65
N VAL A 17 41.73 19.55 -12.26
CA VAL A 17 41.29 18.22 -11.81
C VAL A 17 40.53 18.32 -10.48
N PHE A 18 40.97 19.15 -9.54
CA PHE A 18 40.28 19.34 -8.27
C PHE A 18 38.88 19.95 -8.44
N ILE A 19 38.71 20.90 -9.37
CA ILE A 19 37.41 21.49 -9.71
C ILE A 19 36.47 20.46 -10.35
N LEU A 20 36.99 19.61 -11.25
CA LEU A 20 36.20 18.55 -11.89
C LEU A 20 35.68 17.50 -10.90
N VAL A 21 36.47 17.14 -9.89
CA VAL A 21 36.05 16.21 -8.82
C VAL A 21 34.95 16.81 -7.94
N ILE A 22 35.03 18.11 -7.62
CA ILE A 22 33.99 18.81 -6.85
C ILE A 22 32.68 18.90 -7.66
N LEU A 23 32.77 19.20 -8.96
CA LEU A 23 31.61 19.23 -9.86
C LEU A 23 30.96 17.84 -10.03
N TRP A 24 31.76 16.77 -10.05
CA TRP A 24 31.24 15.40 -10.04
C TRP A 24 30.48 15.08 -8.75
N PHE A 25 31.05 15.45 -7.59
CA PHE A 25 30.37 15.28 -6.29
C PHE A 25 29.10 16.12 -6.16
N ALA A 26 29.08 17.33 -6.71
CA ALA A 26 27.89 18.18 -6.71
C ALA A 26 26.76 17.58 -7.59
N SER A 27 27.11 16.91 -8.70
CA SER A 27 26.13 16.31 -9.62
C SER A 27 25.43 15.05 -9.09
N LEU A 28 26.00 14.36 -8.09
CA LEU A 28 25.40 13.19 -7.45
C LEU A 28 24.35 13.52 -6.38
N SER A 29 24.07 14.81 -6.16
CA SER A 29 23.12 15.29 -5.15
C SER A 29 21.84 15.87 -5.76
N VAL A 30 21.42 15.39 -6.94
CA VAL A 30 19.98 15.41 -7.27
C VAL A 30 19.32 14.35 -6.40
N GLY A 31 19.15 14.68 -5.12
CA GLY A 31 18.39 13.87 -4.19
C GLY A 31 17.01 13.65 -4.80
N PHE A 32 16.69 12.40 -5.09
CA PHE A 32 15.31 11.97 -5.20
C PHE A 32 14.66 12.35 -3.87
N ARG A 33 13.93 13.48 -3.88
CA ARG A 33 12.89 13.71 -2.89
C ARG A 33 11.79 12.72 -3.25
N THR A 34 11.92 11.48 -2.79
CA THR A 34 10.74 10.70 -2.49
C THR A 34 10.00 11.54 -1.45
N ALA A 35 8.97 12.26 -1.88
CA ALA A 35 8.01 12.80 -0.92
C ALA A 35 7.52 11.56 -0.16
N ASN A 36 7.95 11.40 1.09
CA ASN A 36 7.28 10.52 2.03
C ASN A 36 5.89 11.14 2.18
N ALA A 37 4.97 10.76 1.29
CA ALA A 37 3.57 11.07 1.42
C ALA A 37 3.11 10.28 2.64
N SER A 38 3.22 10.88 3.82
CA SER A 38 2.70 10.32 5.05
C SER A 38 1.25 9.95 4.81
N THR A 39 0.85 8.74 5.20
CA THR A 39 -0.52 8.24 5.05
C THR A 39 -1.50 9.30 5.58
N PRO A 40 -2.46 9.76 4.75
CA PRO A 40 -3.46 10.75 5.15
C PRO A 40 -4.12 10.38 6.46
N GLU A 41 -4.42 11.37 7.29
CA GLU A 41 -5.17 11.12 8.52
C GLU A 41 -6.61 10.77 8.19
N ILE A 42 -7.16 9.79 8.93
CA ILE A 42 -8.60 9.52 8.93
C ILE A 42 -9.26 10.26 10.07
N THR A 43 -10.42 10.85 9.81
CA THR A 43 -11.25 11.50 10.83
C THR A 43 -12.28 10.55 11.41
N LYS A 44 -12.79 10.85 12.63
CA LYS A 44 -13.91 10.10 13.22
C LYS A 44 -15.18 10.14 12.37
N ALA A 45 -15.39 11.23 11.62
CA ALA A 45 -16.54 11.38 10.74
C ALA A 45 -16.44 10.44 9.53
N GLU A 46 -15.28 10.36 8.89
CA GLU A 46 -15.03 9.41 7.79
C GLU A 46 -15.11 7.95 8.29
N ALA A 47 -14.56 7.66 9.47
CA ALA A 47 -14.69 6.35 10.10
C ALA A 47 -16.18 5.98 10.34
N ALA A 48 -16.99 6.93 10.81
CA ALA A 48 -18.43 6.71 10.98
C ALA A 48 -19.14 6.49 9.64
N GLN A 49 -18.73 7.16 8.56
CA GLN A 49 -19.28 6.95 7.22
C GLN A 49 -18.97 5.56 6.69
N ILE A 50 -17.71 5.08 6.83
CA ILE A 50 -17.34 3.70 6.46
C ILE A 50 -18.25 2.70 7.20
N LEU A 51 -18.40 2.85 8.51
CA LEU A 51 -19.28 1.99 9.31
C LEU A 51 -20.75 2.09 8.88
N SER A 52 -21.21 3.27 8.49
CA SER A 52 -22.56 3.47 7.97
C SER A 52 -22.77 2.69 6.67
N HIS A 53 -21.81 2.70 5.75
CA HIS A 53 -21.88 1.95 4.49
C HIS A 53 -21.80 0.43 4.72
N MET A 54 -21.18 -0.01 5.82
CA MET A 54 -21.22 -1.41 6.28
C MET A 54 -22.59 -1.82 6.85
N GLY A 55 -23.56 -0.89 6.93
CA GLY A 55 -24.92 -1.12 7.40
C GLY A 55 -25.11 -0.91 8.91
N TYR A 56 -24.21 -0.17 9.57
CA TYR A 56 -24.45 0.29 10.95
C TYR A 56 -25.19 1.63 10.95
N GLU A 57 -26.11 1.79 11.90
CA GLU A 57 -26.88 3.01 12.11
C GLU A 57 -26.52 3.65 13.46
N ASN A 58 -26.78 4.94 13.64
CA ASN A 58 -26.54 5.67 14.90
C ASN A 58 -25.12 5.48 15.45
N VAL A 59 -24.12 5.51 14.56
CA VAL A 59 -22.71 5.22 14.89
C VAL A 59 -22.11 6.36 15.70
N LYS A 60 -21.44 6.02 16.81
CA LYS A 60 -20.61 6.93 17.60
C LYS A 60 -19.20 6.36 17.75
N VAL A 61 -18.22 7.02 17.13
CA VAL A 61 -16.81 6.63 17.20
C VAL A 61 -16.17 7.16 18.48
N GLY A 62 -15.80 6.24 19.37
CA GLY A 62 -15.12 6.56 20.63
C GLY A 62 -13.63 6.83 20.41
N ALA A 63 -12.96 5.93 19.70
CA ALA A 63 -11.53 6.00 19.42
C ALA A 63 -11.20 5.59 17.99
N LEU A 64 -10.09 6.15 17.50
CA LEU A 64 -9.47 5.84 16.23
C LEU A 64 -7.97 5.71 16.50
N ILE A 65 -7.45 4.50 16.42
CA ILE A 65 -6.08 4.18 16.82
C ILE A 65 -5.26 3.99 15.54
N LYS A 66 -4.51 5.01 15.15
CA LYS A 66 -3.64 4.96 13.96
C LYS A 66 -2.44 4.06 14.23
N GLY A 67 -1.97 3.38 13.20
CA GLY A 67 -0.76 2.58 13.29
C GLY A 67 -0.99 1.16 13.79
N VAL A 68 -2.18 0.82 14.28
CA VAL A 68 -2.45 -0.46 14.95
C VAL A 68 -3.70 -1.10 14.35
N GLY A 69 -3.62 -2.40 14.09
CA GLY A 69 -4.76 -3.21 13.68
C GLY A 69 -4.58 -4.69 13.97
N GLY A 70 -5.63 -5.47 13.72
CA GLY A 70 -5.63 -6.91 13.86
C GLY A 70 -6.18 -7.60 12.61
N VAL A 71 -5.51 -8.68 12.19
CA VAL A 71 -5.99 -9.60 11.16
C VAL A 71 -5.93 -11.01 11.74
N GLY A 72 -7.08 -11.64 11.94
CA GLY A 72 -7.16 -12.92 12.64
C GLY A 72 -6.69 -12.82 14.10
N ALA A 73 -5.77 -13.69 14.52
CA ALA A 73 -5.23 -13.72 15.88
C ALA A 73 -4.00 -12.82 16.10
N GLY A 74 -3.52 -12.13 15.06
CA GLY A 74 -2.30 -11.31 15.11
C GLY A 74 -2.60 -9.82 15.24
N ALA A 75 -1.79 -9.12 16.03
CA ALA A 75 -1.72 -7.66 16.05
C ALA A 75 -0.60 -7.17 15.13
N PHE A 76 -0.88 -6.13 14.35
CA PHE A 76 0.05 -5.56 13.37
C PHE A 76 0.21 -4.06 13.60
N SER A 77 1.40 -3.56 13.27
CA SER A 77 1.70 -2.13 13.29
C SER A 77 2.08 -1.66 11.88
N SER A 78 1.38 -0.67 11.36
CA SER A 78 1.64 -0.08 10.03
C SER A 78 1.00 1.30 9.90
N GLU A 79 1.68 2.26 9.27
CA GLU A 79 1.15 3.61 9.03
C GLU A 79 -0.11 3.60 8.14
N ASN A 80 -0.26 2.57 7.30
CA ASN A 80 -1.43 2.36 6.43
C ASN A 80 -2.56 1.58 7.10
N MET A 81 -2.60 1.55 8.44
CA MET A 81 -3.61 0.85 9.21
C MET A 81 -4.15 1.73 10.34
N ALA A 82 -5.43 1.54 10.67
CA ALA A 82 -6.04 2.10 11.85
C ALA A 82 -7.11 1.16 12.42
N SER A 83 -7.34 1.22 13.73
CA SER A 83 -8.44 0.53 14.40
C SER A 83 -9.55 1.52 14.75
N ILE A 84 -10.79 1.24 14.35
CA ILE A 84 -11.98 1.99 14.75
C ILE A 84 -12.60 1.29 15.96
N VAL A 85 -12.82 2.03 17.04
CA VAL A 85 -13.59 1.58 18.21
C VAL A 85 -14.82 2.46 18.36
N ALA A 86 -16.00 1.86 18.22
CA ALA A 86 -17.27 2.56 18.15
C ALA A 86 -18.40 1.75 18.77
N VAL A 87 -19.55 2.41 18.95
CA VAL A 87 -20.83 1.77 19.18
C VAL A 87 -21.80 2.18 18.08
N GLY A 88 -22.72 1.28 17.72
CA GLY A 88 -23.76 1.56 16.74
C GLY A 88 -24.91 0.58 16.87
N THR A 89 -25.84 0.66 15.93
CA THR A 89 -27.00 -0.25 15.85
C THR A 89 -26.93 -1.00 14.53
N ARG A 90 -27.17 -2.31 14.54
CA ARG A 90 -27.37 -3.10 13.32
C ARG A 90 -28.42 -4.16 13.58
N ASN A 91 -29.36 -4.32 12.66
CA ASN A 91 -30.50 -5.23 12.83
C ASN A 91 -31.29 -4.95 14.14
N ARG A 92 -31.51 -3.67 14.46
CA ARG A 92 -32.20 -3.19 15.68
C ARG A 92 -31.52 -3.55 17.02
N MET A 93 -30.28 -4.02 17.00
CA MET A 93 -29.50 -4.31 18.20
C MET A 93 -28.31 -3.36 18.33
N SER A 94 -28.04 -2.89 19.54
CA SER A 94 -26.80 -2.18 19.84
C SER A 94 -25.61 -3.14 19.71
N LYS A 95 -24.53 -2.66 19.12
CA LYS A 95 -23.30 -3.40 18.86
C LYS A 95 -22.10 -2.55 19.27
N GLU A 96 -21.18 -3.20 19.99
CA GLU A 96 -19.79 -2.78 19.98
C GLU A 96 -19.21 -3.05 18.59
N ILE A 97 -18.44 -2.09 18.09
CA ILE A 97 -17.80 -2.15 16.78
C ILE A 97 -16.31 -1.94 16.99
N SER A 98 -15.54 -2.98 16.67
CA SER A 98 -14.08 -2.94 16.64
C SER A 98 -13.63 -3.50 15.31
N VAL A 99 -13.12 -2.65 14.42
CA VAL A 99 -12.70 -3.04 13.07
C VAL A 99 -11.37 -2.40 12.71
N THR A 100 -10.55 -3.15 11.96
CA THR A 100 -9.32 -2.63 11.37
C THR A 100 -9.61 -2.14 9.96
N ILE A 101 -9.15 -0.94 9.65
CA ILE A 101 -9.19 -0.36 8.31
C ILE A 101 -7.77 -0.17 7.79
N PHE A 102 -7.67 -0.07 6.46
CA PHE A 102 -6.43 0.03 5.73
C PHE A 102 -6.45 1.28 4.85
N TYR A 103 -5.28 1.75 4.45
CA TYR A 103 -5.13 2.83 3.48
C TYR A 103 -4.42 2.35 2.23
N ASP A 104 -4.97 2.69 1.07
CA ASP A 104 -4.25 2.68 -0.21
C ASP A 104 -4.54 3.98 -0.99
N ALA A 105 -3.72 4.26 -2.00
CA ALA A 105 -3.83 5.51 -2.75
C ALA A 105 -5.05 5.59 -3.67
N ASP A 106 -5.59 4.44 -4.10
CA ASP A 106 -6.70 4.35 -5.05
C ASP A 106 -8.06 4.44 -4.34
N HIS A 107 -8.19 3.81 -3.17
CA HIS A 107 -9.44 3.73 -2.41
C HIS A 107 -9.48 4.65 -1.19
N GLY A 108 -8.34 5.21 -0.78
CA GLY A 108 -8.23 5.93 0.48
C GLY A 108 -8.31 4.98 1.68
N TRP A 109 -8.98 5.42 2.75
CA TRP A 109 -9.23 4.56 3.92
C TRP A 109 -10.41 3.63 3.68
N PHE A 110 -10.21 2.33 3.91
CA PHE A 110 -11.22 1.31 3.63
C PHE A 110 -11.23 0.15 4.63
N TYR A 111 -12.40 -0.46 4.79
CA TYR A 111 -12.57 -1.80 5.35
C TYR A 111 -12.78 -2.80 4.21
N TYR A 112 -12.37 -4.05 4.39
CA TYR A 112 -12.70 -5.11 3.45
C TYR A 112 -13.16 -6.39 4.15
N GLU A 113 -13.97 -7.18 3.46
CA GLU A 113 -14.24 -8.57 3.80
C GLU A 113 -14.08 -9.46 2.55
N SER A 114 -13.65 -10.70 2.78
CA SER A 114 -13.66 -11.73 1.76
C SER A 114 -14.76 -12.73 2.09
N VAL A 115 -15.74 -12.86 1.20
CA VAL A 115 -16.85 -13.81 1.35
C VAL A 115 -16.68 -14.91 0.33
N ARG A 116 -16.82 -16.17 0.75
CA ARG A 116 -16.86 -17.28 -0.19
C ARG A 116 -18.30 -17.56 -0.55
N ASP A 117 -18.62 -17.44 -1.83
CA ASP A 117 -19.93 -17.86 -2.35
C ASP A 117 -20.03 -19.39 -2.24
N GLU A 118 -21.07 -19.89 -1.59
CA GLU A 118 -21.23 -21.33 -1.34
C GLU A 118 -21.60 -22.12 -2.61
N LEU A 119 -22.28 -21.49 -3.56
CA LEU A 119 -22.74 -22.09 -4.81
C LEU A 119 -21.59 -22.19 -5.81
N THR A 120 -20.92 -21.08 -6.07
CA THR A 120 -19.84 -20.99 -7.06
C THR A 120 -18.48 -21.39 -6.48
N ARG A 121 -18.36 -21.44 -5.14
CA ARG A 121 -17.11 -21.65 -4.39
C ARG A 121 -16.03 -20.59 -4.64
N GLN A 122 -16.39 -19.51 -5.32
CA GLN A 122 -15.50 -18.40 -5.61
C GLN A 122 -15.47 -17.39 -4.45
N TYR A 123 -14.37 -16.66 -4.33
CA TYR A 123 -14.26 -15.58 -3.36
C TYR A 123 -14.73 -14.27 -3.97
N GLU A 124 -15.52 -13.53 -3.21
CA GLU A 124 -15.90 -12.16 -3.45
C GLU A 124 -15.12 -11.28 -2.48
N VAL A 125 -14.49 -10.20 -2.96
CA VAL A 125 -13.94 -9.17 -2.08
C VAL A 125 -14.86 -7.96 -2.09
N ARG A 126 -15.21 -7.51 -0.90
CA ARG A 126 -16.10 -6.36 -0.69
C ARG A 126 -15.33 -5.30 0.05
N ILE A 127 -15.42 -4.06 -0.43
CA ILE A 127 -14.67 -2.92 0.07
C ILE A 127 -15.66 -1.82 0.45
N TRP A 128 -15.48 -1.25 1.63
CA TRP A 128 -16.22 -0.08 2.11
C TRP A 128 -15.25 1.06 2.35
N THR A 129 -15.49 2.17 1.68
CA THR A 129 -14.79 3.45 1.86
C THR A 129 -15.76 4.47 2.43
N LYS A 130 -15.30 5.71 2.68
CA LYS A 130 -16.22 6.80 3.05
C LYS A 130 -17.22 7.15 1.92
N ASP A 131 -16.85 6.85 0.68
CA ASP A 131 -17.63 7.19 -0.51
C ASP A 131 -18.65 6.10 -0.87
N GLY A 132 -18.54 4.91 -0.28
CA GLY A 132 -19.55 3.86 -0.43
C GLY A 132 -18.98 2.45 -0.44
N TYR A 133 -19.66 1.59 -1.18
CA TYR A 133 -19.39 0.15 -1.28
C TYR A 133 -18.93 -0.21 -2.70
N LYS A 134 -17.93 -1.09 -2.80
CA LYS A 134 -17.44 -1.65 -4.05
C LYS A 134 -17.26 -3.16 -3.90
N LYS A 135 -17.74 -3.91 -4.90
CA LYS A 135 -17.49 -5.34 -5.04
C LYS A 135 -16.40 -5.56 -6.08
N ILE A 136 -15.42 -6.41 -5.76
CA ILE A 136 -14.45 -6.92 -6.73
C ILE A 136 -14.93 -8.30 -7.16
N GLU A 137 -15.22 -8.42 -8.46
CA GLU A 137 -15.62 -9.67 -9.08
C GLU A 137 -14.40 -10.50 -9.48
N HIS A 138 -14.54 -11.82 -9.42
CA HIS A 138 -13.51 -12.71 -9.92
C HIS A 138 -13.45 -12.56 -11.46
N PRO A 139 -12.27 -12.36 -12.06
CA PRO A 139 -12.17 -12.32 -13.52
C PRO A 139 -12.65 -13.66 -14.09
N GLU A 140 -13.39 -13.65 -15.21
CA GLU A 140 -13.75 -14.89 -15.87
C GLU A 140 -12.48 -15.70 -16.16
N PRO A 141 -12.47 -17.02 -15.89
CA PRO A 141 -11.31 -17.83 -16.21
C PRO A 141 -11.08 -17.76 -17.71
N GLU A 142 -9.86 -17.39 -18.13
CA GLU A 142 -9.50 -17.44 -19.54
C GLU A 142 -9.80 -18.85 -20.08
N PRO A 143 -10.43 -18.97 -21.26
CA PRO A 143 -10.73 -20.27 -21.84
C PRO A 143 -9.41 -21.04 -21.95
N LYS A 144 -9.35 -22.23 -21.33
CA LYS A 144 -8.21 -23.13 -21.42
C LYS A 144 -7.90 -23.31 -22.91
N LYS A 145 -6.79 -22.73 -23.39
CA LYS A 145 -6.23 -23.09 -24.70
C LYS A 145 -6.00 -24.60 -24.63
N LYS A 146 -6.79 -25.36 -25.40
CA LYS A 146 -6.53 -26.77 -25.64
C LYS A 146 -5.07 -26.88 -26.09
N GLN A 147 -4.21 -27.41 -25.23
CA GLN A 147 -2.99 -28.07 -25.67
C GLN A 147 -3.43 -29.41 -26.29
N GLU A 148 -4.07 -29.33 -27.46
CA GLU A 148 -4.21 -30.43 -28.40
C GLU A 148 -3.27 -30.09 -29.54
N GLU A 149 -1.98 -30.42 -29.40
CA GLU A 149 -1.11 -30.86 -30.49
C GLU A 149 0.28 -31.22 -29.95
N LYS A 150 0.77 -32.38 -30.39
CA LYS A 150 2.11 -32.95 -30.20
C LYS A 150 2.39 -33.74 -28.92
N GLN A 151 1.69 -34.87 -28.77
CA GLN A 151 2.31 -36.08 -28.23
C GLN A 151 1.55 -37.33 -28.69
N SER A 152 1.46 -37.52 -30.01
CA SER A 152 1.01 -38.79 -30.62
C SER A 152 1.56 -38.90 -32.04
N GLU A 153 2.88 -38.80 -32.20
CA GLU A 153 3.53 -39.07 -33.50
C GLU A 153 4.94 -39.65 -33.38
N ASP A 154 5.31 -40.18 -32.22
CA ASP A 154 6.67 -40.71 -31.98
C ASP A 154 6.70 -42.10 -31.32
N ASP A 155 5.71 -42.94 -31.62
CA ASP A 155 5.66 -44.34 -31.15
C ASP A 155 5.34 -45.32 -32.29
N SER A 156 5.73 -44.98 -33.52
CA SER A 156 5.57 -45.88 -34.67
C SER A 156 6.69 -45.72 -35.69
N LYS A 157 7.93 -46.03 -35.28
CA LYS A 157 9.00 -46.56 -36.16
C LYS A 157 10.28 -46.83 -35.35
N GLU A 158 10.45 -48.08 -34.93
CA GLU A 158 11.69 -48.85 -35.10
C GLU A 158 11.39 -50.35 -34.99
#